data_AF-A0A842UJK1-F1
#
_entry.id   AF-A0A842UJK1-F1
#
_cell.length_a   1.000
_cell.length_b   1.000
_cell.length_c   1.000
_cell.angle_alpha   90.00
_cell.angle_beta   90.00
_cell.angle_gamma   90.00
#
_symmetry.space_group_name_H-M   'P 1'
#
loop_
_entity.id
_entity.type
_entity.pdbx_description
1 polymer ?
#
loop_
_entity_poly.entity_id
_entity_poly.type
_entity_poly.pdbx_seq_one_letter_code
_entity_poly.pdbx_strand_id
1 'polypeptide(L)'
;MTPNKTNKAPRSRRVGGVARAKIARKALTVIFRDETDPLYYAKDMDFARQFFVSRHTIQKIREELGVPSRSQRILDRLDKMDLSEFTIKELSSILSVKYQNLYKIITENGLQVKADRRPVESLKEYQKNRKKSVPEN
;
A
#
# COMPACT_ATOMS: atom_id res chain seq x y z
N MET A 1 -14.61 -12.20 -61.11
CA MET A 1 -14.54 -12.76 -59.73
C MET A 1 -13.34 -12.15 -59.02
N THR A 2 -13.57 -11.20 -58.11
CA THR A 2 -12.52 -10.51 -57.34
C THR A 2 -12.24 -11.25 -56.03
N PRO A 3 -10.98 -11.44 -55.61
CA PRO A 3 -10.68 -12.08 -54.34
C PRO A 3 -10.95 -11.14 -53.17
N ASN A 4 -11.63 -11.68 -52.17
CA ASN A 4 -12.06 -11.03 -50.95
C ASN A 4 -10.84 -10.73 -50.06
N LYS A 5 -10.42 -9.47 -49.96
CA LYS A 5 -9.40 -9.01 -49.00
C LYS A 5 -10.03 -9.02 -47.61
N THR A 6 -9.75 -10.05 -46.82
CA THR A 6 -10.08 -10.07 -45.40
C THR A 6 -9.24 -9.03 -44.67
N ASN A 7 -9.87 -7.91 -44.30
CA ASN A 7 -9.35 -6.94 -43.34
C ASN A 7 -9.15 -7.63 -41.99
N LYS A 8 -7.96 -8.22 -41.76
CA LYS A 8 -7.56 -8.68 -40.43
C LYS A 8 -7.34 -7.46 -39.55
N ALA A 9 -8.26 -7.22 -38.62
CA ALA A 9 -8.06 -6.26 -37.54
C ALA A 9 -6.68 -6.49 -36.87
N PRO A 10 -5.94 -5.43 -36.51
CA PRO A 10 -4.63 -5.58 -35.92
C PRO A 10 -4.75 -6.39 -34.63
N ARG A 11 -4.00 -7.51 -34.55
CA ARG A 11 -3.90 -8.30 -33.34
C ARG A 11 -3.37 -7.38 -32.24
N SER A 12 -4.23 -7.06 -31.27
CA SER A 12 -3.83 -6.45 -29.99
C SER A 12 -2.54 -7.13 -29.52
N ARG A 13 -1.44 -6.37 -29.43
CA ARG A 13 -0.15 -6.85 -28.92
C ARG A 13 -0.36 -7.23 -27.46
N ARG A 14 -0.81 -8.46 -27.18
CA ARG A 14 -0.76 -9.04 -25.84
C ARG A 14 0.71 -9.13 -25.46
N VAL A 15 1.19 -8.15 -24.70
CA VAL A 15 2.50 -8.23 -24.06
C VAL A 15 2.48 -9.48 -23.19
N GLY A 16 3.29 -10.48 -23.55
CA GLY A 16 3.33 -11.78 -22.87
C GLY A 16 3.71 -11.65 -21.39
N GLY A 17 3.35 -12.66 -20.59
CA GLY A 17 3.61 -12.66 -19.13
C GLY A 17 5.08 -12.41 -18.76
N VAL A 18 6.03 -12.93 -19.55
CA VAL A 18 7.47 -12.74 -19.35
C VAL A 18 7.90 -11.28 -19.54
N ALA A 19 7.36 -10.61 -20.57
CA ALA A 19 7.67 -9.21 -20.82
C ALA A 19 7.14 -8.31 -19.70
N ARG A 20 5.94 -8.59 -19.18
CA ARG A 20 5.37 -7.88 -18.03
C ARG A 20 6.20 -8.08 -16.75
N ALA A 21 6.66 -9.31 -16.49
CA ALA A 21 7.55 -9.59 -15.37
C ALA A 21 8.89 -8.82 -15.48
N LYS A 22 9.44 -8.68 -16.70
CA LYS A 22 10.66 -7.89 -16.93
C LYS A 22 10.44 -6.40 -16.66
N ILE A 23 9.29 -5.85 -17.05
CA ILE A 23 8.91 -4.46 -16.74
C ILE A 23 8.76 -4.27 -15.24
N ALA A 24 8.02 -5.17 -14.58
CA ALA A 24 7.84 -5.17 -13.13
C ALA A 24 9.20 -5.21 -12.41
N ARG A 25 10.13 -6.07 -12.83
CA ARG A 25 11.47 -6.17 -12.24
C ARG A 25 12.23 -4.85 -12.32
N LYS A 26 12.25 -4.20 -13.48
CA LYS A 26 12.92 -2.90 -13.64
C LYS A 26 12.31 -1.84 -12.72
N ALA A 27 10.99 -1.73 -12.68
CA ALA A 27 10.31 -0.76 -11.83
C ALA A 27 10.56 -1.03 -10.34
N LEU A 28 10.41 -2.28 -9.89
CA LEU A 28 10.64 -2.67 -8.50
C LEU A 28 12.09 -2.48 -8.05
N THR A 29 13.05 -2.62 -8.96
CA THR A 29 14.47 -2.33 -8.66
C THR A 29 14.67 -0.85 -8.31
N VAL A 30 13.98 0.05 -9.02
CA VAL A 30 14.06 1.50 -8.74
C VAL A 30 13.34 1.81 -7.43
N ILE A 31 12.10 1.32 -7.28
CA ILE A 31 11.26 1.58 -6.10
C ILE A 31 11.95 1.08 -4.83
N PHE A 32 12.44 -0.17 -4.80
CA PHE A 32 13.06 -0.73 -3.59
C PHE A 32 14.49 -0.26 -3.32
N ARG A 33 15.07 0.56 -4.19
CA ARG A 33 16.36 1.21 -3.93
C ARG A 33 16.20 2.52 -3.14
N ASP A 34 14.99 3.08 -3.12
CA ASP A 34 14.70 4.37 -2.49
C ASP A 34 13.59 4.22 -1.43
N GLU A 35 13.96 4.31 -0.16
CA GLU A 35 13.00 4.25 0.96
C GLU A 35 11.99 5.42 0.96
N THR A 36 12.28 6.50 0.22
CA THR A 36 11.40 7.68 0.11
C THR A 36 10.35 7.54 -0.98
N ASP A 37 10.44 6.51 -1.83
CA ASP A 37 9.45 6.24 -2.86
C ASP A 37 8.08 5.94 -2.21
N PRO A 38 6.99 6.61 -2.64
CA PRO A 38 5.65 6.39 -2.08
C PRO A 38 5.17 4.93 -2.14
N LEU A 39 5.71 4.15 -3.08
CA LEU A 39 5.39 2.74 -3.28
C LEU A 39 6.35 1.80 -2.55
N TYR A 40 7.39 2.30 -1.87
CA TYR A 40 8.35 1.46 -1.15
C TYR A 40 7.66 0.51 -0.16
N TYR A 41 6.63 0.98 0.54
CA TYR A 41 5.82 0.17 1.46
C TYR A 41 4.54 -0.41 0.83
N ALA A 42 4.36 -0.39 -0.50
CA ALA A 42 3.19 -0.99 -1.14
C ALA A 42 3.14 -2.52 -0.97
N LYS A 43 1.94 -3.12 -1.06
CA LYS A 43 1.80 -4.59 -1.01
C LYS A 43 2.21 -5.20 -2.36
N ASP A 44 2.72 -6.43 -2.33
CA ASP A 44 2.97 -7.22 -3.54
C ASP A 44 1.73 -7.33 -4.44
N MET A 45 0.53 -7.35 -3.85
CA MET A 45 -0.74 -7.34 -4.58
C MET A 45 -1.00 -6.05 -5.36
N ASP A 46 -0.52 -4.90 -4.88
CA ASP A 46 -0.72 -3.62 -5.55
C ASP A 46 0.15 -3.58 -6.82
N PHE A 47 1.41 -4.03 -6.73
CA PHE A 47 2.29 -4.20 -7.88
C PHE A 47 1.79 -5.26 -8.87
N ALA A 48 1.25 -6.39 -8.36
CA ALA A 48 0.70 -7.44 -9.21
C ALA A 48 -0.42 -6.90 -10.10
N ARG A 49 -1.30 -6.08 -9.55
CA ARG A 49 -2.36 -5.38 -10.30
C ARG A 49 -1.78 -4.37 -11.28
N GLN A 50 -0.83 -3.54 -10.85
CA GLN A 50 -0.22 -2.50 -11.69
C GLN A 50 0.49 -3.08 -12.92
N PHE A 51 1.23 -4.19 -12.76
CA PHE A 51 2.00 -4.80 -13.85
C PHE A 51 1.28 -5.97 -14.54
N PHE A 52 0.04 -6.28 -14.15
CA PHE A 52 -0.75 -7.40 -14.67
C PHE A 52 0.01 -8.74 -14.61
N VAL A 53 0.61 -9.03 -13.46
CA VAL A 53 1.28 -10.29 -13.14
C VAL A 53 0.69 -10.89 -11.86
N SER A 54 1.05 -12.13 -11.52
CA SER A 54 0.60 -12.73 -10.26
C SER A 54 1.38 -12.13 -9.08
N ARG A 55 0.77 -12.18 -7.89
CA ARG A 55 1.44 -11.84 -6.62
C ARG A 55 2.72 -12.65 -6.43
N HIS A 56 2.69 -13.94 -6.79
CA HIS A 56 3.84 -14.83 -6.69
C HIS A 56 5.02 -14.36 -7.54
N THR A 57 4.75 -13.82 -8.74
CA THR A 57 5.80 -13.24 -9.59
C THR A 57 6.45 -12.02 -8.92
N ILE A 58 5.66 -11.13 -8.32
CA ILE A 58 6.19 -9.97 -7.57
C ILE A 58 7.01 -10.42 -6.37
N GLN A 59 6.52 -11.41 -5.63
CA GLN A 59 7.22 -11.98 -4.49
C GLN A 59 8.59 -12.54 -4.89
N LYS A 60 8.64 -13.35 -5.96
CA LYS A 60 9.91 -13.88 -6.49
C LYS A 60 10.87 -12.77 -6.90
N ILE A 61 10.38 -11.75 -7.61
CA ILE A 61 11.20 -10.61 -8.01
C ILE A 61 11.78 -9.91 -6.77
N ARG A 62 10.97 -9.69 -5.73
CA ARG A 62 11.40 -9.08 -4.47
C ARG A 62 12.50 -9.92 -3.80
N GLU A 63 12.31 -11.23 -3.73
CA GLU A 63 13.28 -12.18 -3.15
C GLU A 63 14.59 -12.21 -3.95
N GLU A 64 14.53 -12.23 -5.27
CA GLU A 64 15.71 -12.14 -6.16
C GLU A 64 16.48 -10.83 -5.99
N LEU A 65 15.79 -9.74 -5.67
CA LEU A 65 16.39 -8.44 -5.36
C LEU A 65 16.95 -8.36 -3.93
N GLY A 66 16.78 -9.41 -3.11
CA GLY A 66 17.21 -9.42 -1.71
C GLY A 66 16.40 -8.48 -0.80
N VAL A 67 15.23 -8.05 -1.24
CA VAL A 67 14.42 -7.06 -0.53
C VAL A 67 13.55 -7.76 0.52
N PRO A 68 13.57 -7.34 1.79
CA PRO A 68 12.76 -7.96 2.84
C PRO A 68 11.26 -7.77 2.61
N SER A 69 10.44 -8.53 3.35
CA SER A 69 8.98 -8.42 3.27
C SER A 69 8.50 -7.01 3.63
N ARG A 70 7.30 -6.62 3.17
CA ARG A 70 6.71 -5.31 3.52
C ARG A 70 6.68 -5.08 5.04
N SER A 71 6.28 -6.09 5.82
CA SER A 71 6.20 -5.96 7.28
C SER A 71 7.57 -5.72 7.88
N GLN A 72 8.59 -6.48 7.43
CA GLN A 72 9.96 -6.31 7.91
C GLN A 72 10.50 -4.92 7.56
N ARG A 73 10.31 -4.46 6.31
CA ARG A 73 10.73 -3.11 5.90
C ARG A 73 10.10 -2.01 6.75
N ILE A 74 8.82 -2.17 7.13
CA ILE A 74 8.13 -1.24 8.03
C ILE A 74 8.78 -1.28 9.42
N LEU A 75 9.03 -2.46 9.97
CA LEU A 75 9.69 -2.61 11.27
C LEU A 75 11.10 -2.01 11.26
N ASP A 76 11.92 -2.34 10.27
CA ASP A 76 13.27 -1.79 10.10
C ASP A 76 13.26 -0.26 10.03
N ARG A 77 12.18 0.34 9.50
CA ARG A 77 12.01 1.78 9.48
C ARG A 77 11.56 2.34 10.83
N LEU A 78 10.63 1.69 11.50
CA LEU A 78 10.15 2.08 12.83
C LEU A 78 11.28 2.00 13.87
N ASP A 79 12.16 0.99 13.78
CA ASP A 79 13.30 0.82 14.68
C ASP A 79 14.34 1.95 14.56
N LYS A 80 14.37 2.65 13.42
CA LYS A 80 15.24 3.82 13.20
C LYS A 80 14.61 5.13 13.70
N MET A 81 13.38 5.10 14.22
CA MET A 81 12.63 6.28 14.63
C MET A 81 12.45 6.30 16.15
N ASP A 82 12.42 7.49 16.75
CA ASP A 82 11.95 7.63 18.13
C ASP A 82 10.41 7.60 18.14
N LEU A 83 9.86 6.41 18.35
CA LEU A 83 8.41 6.16 18.32
C LEU A 83 7.64 6.90 19.43
N SER A 84 8.31 7.37 20.48
CA SER A 84 7.68 8.10 21.58
C SER A 84 7.18 9.49 21.16
N GLU A 85 7.73 10.05 20.08
CA GLU A 85 7.36 11.37 19.58
C GLU A 85 6.13 11.35 18.66
N PHE A 86 5.85 10.21 18.03
CA PHE A 86 4.87 10.09 16.95
C PHE A 86 3.65 9.28 17.34
N THR A 87 2.49 9.71 16.87
CA THR A 87 1.28 8.88 16.95
C THR A 87 1.17 7.91 15.77
N ILE A 88 0.34 6.86 15.90
CA ILE A 88 0.12 5.90 14.81
C ILE A 88 -0.44 6.62 13.58
N LYS A 89 -1.27 7.65 13.76
CA LYS A 89 -1.78 8.46 12.65
C LYS A 89 -0.65 9.17 11.91
N GLU A 90 0.29 9.80 12.62
CA GLU A 90 1.43 10.50 12.01
C GLU A 90 2.35 9.51 11.27
N LEU A 91 2.69 8.39 11.90
CA LEU A 91 3.47 7.32 11.28
C LEU A 91 2.77 6.75 10.03
N SER A 92 1.44 6.64 10.06
CA SER A 92 0.65 6.17 8.91
C SER A 92 0.80 7.09 7.70
N SER A 93 0.87 8.40 7.93
CA SER A 93 1.10 9.40 6.89
C SER A 93 2.54 9.38 6.39
N ILE A 94 3.52 9.30 7.29
CA ILE A 94 4.95 9.27 6.94
C ILE A 94 5.27 8.05 6.07
N LEU A 95 4.80 6.87 6.47
CA LEU A 95 5.08 5.62 5.78
C LEU A 95 4.12 5.36 4.61
N SER A 96 3.13 6.24 4.39
CA SER A 96 2.05 6.02 3.40
C SER A 96 1.38 4.64 3.57
N VAL A 97 1.22 4.19 4.81
CA VAL A 97 0.60 2.91 5.18
C VAL A 97 -0.75 3.17 5.83
N LYS A 98 -1.79 2.42 5.47
CA LYS A 98 -3.09 2.52 6.13
C LYS A 98 -2.96 2.31 7.65
N TYR A 99 -3.56 3.22 8.42
CA TYR A 99 -3.60 3.19 9.89
C TYR A 99 -3.84 1.79 10.46
N GLN A 100 -4.88 1.08 10.00
CA GLN A 100 -5.24 -0.25 10.51
C GLN A 100 -4.12 -1.29 10.34
N ASN A 101 -3.37 -1.24 9.23
CA ASN A 101 -2.26 -2.16 9.01
C ASN A 101 -1.08 -1.81 9.93
N LEU A 102 -0.82 -0.52 10.12
CA LEU A 102 0.27 -0.05 10.96
C LEU A 102 -0.03 -0.31 12.45
N TYR A 103 -1.26 -0.03 12.89
CA TYR A 103 -1.77 -0.38 14.21
C TYR A 103 -1.52 -1.86 14.51
N LYS A 104 -1.91 -2.74 13.59
CA LYS A 104 -1.69 -4.19 13.73
C LYS A 104 -0.20 -4.52 13.93
N ILE A 105 0.69 -4.00 13.08
CA ILE A 105 2.14 -4.22 13.17
C ILE A 105 2.68 -3.75 14.53
N ILE A 106 2.32 -2.54 14.96
CA ILE A 106 2.79 -1.95 16.22
C ILE A 106 2.33 -2.79 17.41
N THR A 107 1.05 -3.19 17.45
CA THR A 107 0.49 -3.99 18.55
C THR A 107 1.06 -5.40 18.60
N GLU A 108 1.24 -6.06 17.45
CA GLU A 108 1.77 -7.44 17.39
C GLU A 108 3.25 -7.52 17.79
N ASN A 109 3.99 -6.42 17.63
CA ASN A 109 5.41 -6.33 17.99
C ASN A 109 5.66 -5.58 19.31
N GLY A 110 4.59 -5.21 20.05
CA GLY A 110 4.72 -4.56 21.36
C GLY A 110 5.41 -3.19 21.33
N LEU A 111 5.38 -2.50 20.18
CA LEU A 111 6.03 -1.20 20.01
C LEU A 111 5.26 -0.12 20.77
N GLN A 112 5.97 0.69 21.54
CA GLN A 112 5.39 1.82 22.27
C GLN A 112 5.40 3.07 21.40
N VAL A 113 4.22 3.66 21.21
CA VAL A 113 4.02 4.89 20.43
C VAL A 113 3.22 5.90 21.24
N LYS A 114 3.33 7.18 20.88
CA LYS A 114 2.49 8.22 21.45
C LYS A 114 1.02 7.91 21.20
N ALA A 115 0.19 8.06 22.23
CA ALA A 115 -1.24 7.88 22.09
C ALA A 115 -1.83 8.90 21.12
N ASP A 116 -2.69 8.44 20.21
CA ASP A 116 -3.51 9.35 19.41
C ASP A 116 -4.39 10.18 20.35
N ARG A 117 -4.41 11.51 20.15
CA ARG A 117 -5.35 12.37 20.88
C ARG A 117 -6.76 11.91 20.56
N ARG A 118 -7.54 11.57 21.60
CA ARG A 118 -8.96 11.23 21.44
C ARG A 118 -9.66 12.39 20.72
N PRO A 119 -10.66 12.12 19.85
CA PRO A 119 -11.49 13.18 19.31
C PRO A 119 -12.04 13.99 20.48
N VAL A 120 -11.83 15.30 20.43
CA VAL A 120 -12.23 16.25 21.47
C VAL A 120 -13.68 15.97 21.87
N GLU A 121 -13.96 15.95 23.18
CA GLU A 121 -15.28 15.67 23.76
C GLU A 121 -16.41 16.52 23.17
N SER A 122 -16.07 17.65 22.52
CA SER A 122 -16.96 18.50 21.73
C SER A 122 -17.73 17.76 20.64
N LEU A 123 -17.18 16.70 20.04
CA LEU A 123 -17.91 15.86 19.07
C LEU A 123 -18.94 14.95 19.74
N LYS A 124 -18.68 14.49 20.97
CA LYS A 124 -19.66 13.70 21.74
C LYS A 124 -20.81 14.58 22.21
N GLU A 125 -20.54 15.82 22.65
CA GLU A 125 -21.58 16.80 22.97
C GLU A 125 -22.41 17.19 21.74
N TYR A 126 -21.77 17.45 20.61
CA TYR A 126 -22.47 17.76 19.35
C TYR A 126 -23.39 16.62 18.90
N GLN A 127 -22.93 15.36 18.97
CA GLN A 127 -23.75 14.18 18.64
C GLN A 127 -24.89 13.95 19.64
N LYS A 128 -24.64 14.23 20.94
CA LYS A 128 -25.66 14.11 22.00
C LYS A 128 -26.75 15.19 21.85
N ASN A 129 -26.38 16.41 21.46
CA ASN A 129 -27.33 17.50 21.24
C ASN A 129 -28.14 17.31 19.95
N ARG A 130 -27.55 16.76 18.88
CA ARG A 130 -28.25 16.50 17.62
C ARG A 130 -29.32 15.40 17.72
N LYS A 131 -29.17 14.43 18.64
CA LYS A 131 -30.20 13.40 18.91
C LYS A 131 -31.40 13.91 19.71
N LYS A 132 -31.26 15.02 20.45
CA LYS A 132 -32.37 15.62 21.22
C LYS A 132 -33.25 16.56 20.38
N SER A 133 -32.78 16.99 19.20
CA SER A 133 -33.45 17.99 18.37
C SER A 133 -34.27 17.41 17.22
N VAL A 134 -34.52 16.09 17.20
CA VAL A 134 -35.44 15.47 16.24
C VAL A 134 -36.77 15.26 16.96
N PRO A 135 -37.82 16.04 16.67
CA PRO A 135 -39.17 15.70 17.13
C PRO A 135 -39.60 14.44 16.37
N GLU A 136 -40.04 13.41 17.09
CA GLU A 136 -40.80 12.32 16.51
C GLU A 136 -42.13 12.91 16.01
N ASN A 137 -42.29 12.95 14.69
CA ASN A 137 -43.58 13.17 14.03
C ASN A 137 -44.21 11.80 13.72
#